data_AF-A0A7C9AH75-F1
#
_entry.id   AF-A0A7C9AH75-F1
#
_cell.length_a   1.000
_cell.length_b   1.000
_cell.length_c   1.000
_cell.angle_alpha   90.00
_cell.angle_beta   90.00
_cell.angle_gamma   90.00
#
_symmetry.space_group_name_H-M   'P 1'
#
loop_
_entity.id
_entity.type
_entity.pdbx_description
1 polymer ?
#
loop_
_entity_poly.entity_id
_entity_poly.type
_entity_poly.pdbx_seq_one_letter_code
_entity_poly.pdbx_strand_id
1 'polypeptide(L)'
;MYGENISDREITQNVQMLREKVTQLEKDQPVPVDILIDKKTRVLLITGPNTGGKTICLKAVGLAAIMAKAGLYVLCSEPARMRWFDSVFADIGDDQSLSQSLSTFTGHLRQISDIQANSTSQSLVLLDEIGAGTNPLEGAALGMSILESFADAGALLTIATTHHGELKTLKYSNEGFENACMEFDEINLKPTYKILWGVPGRSNAINIAERLGLPKLILHDARKLYGAASAEIDEVIFELEKFKQDVEKYVHEAQHFLMLSKDLHEKLLHVQRKLTGHGSDLRHKKMRQISELASVARSTLHRKLQQYRASARQTFLPAGPDTSPPQTPVNIQQSTAGSNVLTVEIKSTTTEAVKRSSPGTITYNCLKCSLQGSNHFLSLKVQRVRVECLWLVTSFKFHPWGPGQLFLTWNHLKER
;
A
#
# COMPACT_ATOMS: atom_id res chain seq x y z
N MET A 1 10.71 26.30 -39.54
CA MET A 1 11.87 25.46 -39.96
C MET A 1 12.42 24.85 -38.68
N TYR A 2 12.54 23.56 -38.42
CA TYR A 2 12.45 22.35 -39.24
C TYR A 2 11.53 21.36 -38.50
N GLY A 3 10.37 21.04 -39.07
CA GLY A 3 9.66 19.82 -38.73
C GLY A 3 10.03 18.84 -39.82
N GLU A 4 10.91 17.88 -39.52
CA GLU A 4 11.13 16.77 -40.43
C GLU A 4 9.78 16.07 -40.65
N ASN A 5 9.36 15.98 -41.91
CA ASN A 5 8.24 15.14 -42.30
C ASN A 5 8.65 13.69 -42.06
N ILE A 6 8.44 13.20 -40.84
CA ILE A 6 8.56 11.78 -40.53
C ILE A 6 7.61 11.06 -41.47
N SER A 7 8.16 10.22 -42.35
CA SER A 7 7.37 9.53 -43.36
C SER A 7 6.40 8.56 -42.68
N ASP A 8 5.20 8.35 -43.25
CA ASP A 8 4.24 7.35 -42.75
C ASP A 8 4.87 5.95 -42.59
N ARG A 9 5.93 5.67 -43.37
CA ARG A 9 6.73 4.45 -43.31
C ARG A 9 7.55 4.34 -42.01
N GLU A 10 8.19 5.42 -41.58
CA GLU A 10 8.93 5.49 -40.31
C GLU A 10 8.00 5.40 -39.11
N ILE A 11 6.83 6.05 -39.17
CA ILE A 11 5.80 5.92 -38.13
C ILE A 11 5.34 4.47 -38.03
N THR A 12 5.05 3.83 -39.16
CA THR A 12 4.59 2.43 -39.20
C THR A 12 5.65 1.46 -38.68
N GLN A 13 6.92 1.64 -39.05
CA GLN A 13 8.03 0.85 -38.52
C GLN A 13 8.22 1.03 -37.01
N ASN A 14 8.13 2.26 -36.52
CA ASN A 14 8.23 2.55 -35.09
C ASN A 14 7.07 1.91 -34.31
N VAL A 15 5.84 1.96 -34.83
CA VAL A 15 4.68 1.30 -34.21
C VAL A 15 4.85 -0.23 -34.19
N GLN A 16 5.36 -0.82 -35.27
CA GLN A 16 5.61 -2.26 -35.33
C GLN A 16 6.67 -2.70 -34.31
N MET A 17 7.79 -1.97 -34.23
CA MET A 17 8.84 -2.21 -33.23
C MET A 17 8.30 -2.07 -31.80
N LEU A 18 7.48 -1.06 -31.53
CA LEU A 18 6.84 -0.88 -30.23
C LEU A 18 5.89 -2.04 -29.90
N ARG A 19 5.11 -2.53 -30.87
CA ARG A 19 4.24 -3.71 -30.68
C ARG A 19 5.03 -4.97 -30.37
N GLU A 20 6.15 -5.20 -31.04
CA GLU A 20 7.02 -6.34 -30.76
C GLU A 20 7.61 -6.26 -29.34
N LYS A 21 8.07 -5.08 -28.92
CA LYS A 21 8.51 -4.83 -27.54
C LYS A 21 7.40 -5.05 -26.51
N VAL A 22 6.18 -4.58 -26.80
CA VAL A 22 5.00 -4.81 -25.94
C VAL A 22 4.70 -6.31 -25.84
N THR A 23 4.74 -7.03 -26.96
CA THR A 23 4.49 -8.49 -26.99
C THR A 23 5.55 -9.28 -26.20
N GLN A 24 6.80 -8.80 -26.19
CA GLN A 24 7.86 -9.37 -25.35
C GLN A 24 7.62 -9.08 -23.86
N LEU A 25 7.21 -7.86 -23.51
CA LEU A 25 6.85 -7.48 -22.13
C LEU A 25 5.62 -8.22 -21.60
N GLU A 26 4.71 -8.65 -22.48
CA GLU A 26 3.58 -9.52 -22.10
C GLU A 26 4.03 -10.94 -21.73
N LYS A 27 5.15 -11.41 -22.26
CA LYS A 27 5.73 -12.72 -21.93
C LYS A 27 6.56 -12.67 -20.65
N ASP A 28 7.37 -11.63 -20.49
CA ASP A 28 8.21 -11.40 -19.32
C ASP A 28 7.65 -10.22 -18.51
N GLN A 29 6.65 -10.50 -17.67
CA GLN A 29 6.00 -9.45 -16.90
C GLN A 29 7.00 -8.73 -15.99
N PRO A 30 7.05 -7.38 -16.03
CA PRO A 30 7.94 -6.61 -15.17
C PRO A 30 7.53 -6.80 -13.71
N VAL A 31 8.53 -6.93 -12.83
CA VAL A 31 8.29 -7.05 -11.38
C VAL A 31 8.00 -5.65 -10.82
N PRO A 32 6.87 -5.46 -10.11
CA PRO A 32 6.54 -4.16 -9.50
C PRO A 32 7.55 -3.78 -8.42
N VAL A 33 7.84 -2.48 -8.32
CA VAL A 33 8.74 -1.91 -7.29
C VAL A 33 7.98 -0.93 -6.41
N ASP A 34 8.13 -1.09 -5.09
CA ASP A 34 7.44 -0.27 -4.10
C ASP A 34 8.35 0.83 -3.58
N ILE A 35 7.93 2.08 -3.78
CA ILE A 35 8.75 3.26 -3.50
C ILE A 35 8.07 4.12 -2.44
N LEU A 36 8.70 4.17 -1.26
CA LEU A 36 8.19 4.83 -0.06
C LEU A 36 9.26 5.77 0.48
N ILE A 37 9.16 7.05 0.13
CA ILE A 37 10.14 8.07 0.51
C ILE A 37 9.49 9.00 1.55
N ASP A 38 10.16 9.15 2.71
CA ASP A 38 9.67 10.03 3.76
C ASP A 38 9.71 11.50 3.32
N LYS A 39 8.81 12.31 3.88
CA LYS A 39 8.73 13.75 3.60
C LYS A 39 10.01 14.50 3.94
N LYS A 40 10.78 14.04 4.94
CA LYS A 40 12.04 14.66 5.36
C LYS A 40 13.22 14.30 4.46
N THR A 41 13.16 13.15 3.77
CA THR A 41 14.24 12.66 2.93
C THR A 41 14.47 13.61 1.75
N ARG A 42 15.70 14.13 1.68
CA ARG A 42 16.26 14.93 0.60
C ARG A 42 17.11 14.09 -0.34
N VAL A 43 17.90 13.16 0.20
CA VAL A 43 18.74 12.26 -0.58
C VAL A 43 18.40 10.81 -0.23
N LEU A 44 18.07 10.02 -1.24
CA LEU A 44 17.92 8.56 -1.13
C LEU A 44 19.11 7.90 -1.81
N LEU A 45 19.92 7.19 -1.03
CA LEU A 45 21.05 6.42 -1.54
C LEU A 45 20.66 4.95 -1.69
N ILE A 46 20.61 4.47 -2.92
CA ILE A 46 20.30 3.08 -3.28
C ILE A 46 21.61 2.31 -3.51
N THR A 47 21.77 1.22 -2.79
CA THR A 47 22.98 0.38 -2.80
C THR A 47 22.65 -1.08 -3.10
N GLY A 48 23.67 -1.89 -3.31
CA GLY A 48 23.55 -3.31 -3.66
C GLY A 48 24.23 -3.65 -4.98
N PRO A 49 24.16 -4.91 -5.43
CA PRO A 49 24.85 -5.37 -6.63
C PRO A 49 24.34 -4.67 -7.91
N ASN A 50 25.19 -4.56 -8.94
CA ASN A 50 24.82 -3.91 -10.21
C ASN A 50 23.67 -4.63 -10.92
N THR A 51 23.58 -5.94 -10.75
CA THR A 51 22.47 -6.78 -11.22
C THR A 51 21.19 -6.67 -10.37
N GLY A 52 21.19 -5.86 -9.30
CA GLY A 52 20.06 -5.70 -8.38
C GLY A 52 18.91 -4.83 -8.91
N GLY A 53 19.07 -4.15 -10.05
CA GLY A 53 18.04 -3.31 -10.65
C GLY A 53 18.03 -1.85 -10.15
N LYS A 54 19.13 -1.34 -9.59
CA LYS A 54 19.26 0.04 -9.10
C LYS A 54 18.92 1.08 -10.18
N THR A 55 19.55 0.97 -11.36
CA THR A 55 19.30 1.83 -12.53
C THR A 55 17.86 1.76 -13.01
N ILE A 56 17.27 0.56 -13.03
CA ILE A 56 15.87 0.36 -13.44
C ILE A 56 14.93 1.05 -12.45
N CYS A 57 15.20 0.95 -11.15
CA CYS A 57 14.46 1.67 -10.11
C CYS A 57 14.53 3.19 -10.33
N LEU A 58 15.71 3.75 -10.61
CA LEU A 58 15.88 5.17 -10.94
C LEU A 58 15.01 5.59 -12.12
N LYS A 59 15.10 4.83 -13.22
CA LYS A 59 14.32 5.07 -14.45
C LYS A 59 12.81 5.00 -14.18
N ALA A 60 12.36 4.06 -13.35
CA ALA A 60 10.96 3.92 -12.97
C ALA A 60 10.43 5.15 -12.22
N VAL A 61 11.19 5.68 -11.25
CA VAL A 61 10.81 6.92 -10.54
C VAL A 61 10.77 8.12 -11.47
N GLY A 62 11.81 8.30 -12.28
CA GLY A 62 11.89 9.42 -13.23
C GLY A 62 10.73 9.41 -14.22
N LEU A 63 10.44 8.25 -14.79
CA LEU A 63 9.31 8.08 -15.71
C LEU A 63 7.98 8.39 -15.01
N ALA A 64 7.77 7.87 -13.80
CA ALA A 64 6.55 8.13 -13.02
C ALA A 64 6.37 9.64 -12.74
N ALA A 65 7.45 10.36 -12.43
CA ALA A 65 7.44 11.81 -12.22
C ALA A 65 7.07 12.59 -13.49
N ILE A 66 7.65 12.21 -14.64
CA ILE A 66 7.35 12.85 -15.93
C ILE A 66 5.90 12.57 -16.35
N MET A 67 5.42 11.32 -16.21
CA MET A 67 4.04 10.94 -16.50
C MET A 67 3.05 11.76 -15.66
N ALA A 68 3.29 11.84 -14.35
CA ALA A 68 2.48 12.64 -13.43
C ALA A 68 2.44 14.12 -13.84
N LYS A 69 3.60 14.70 -14.19
CA LYS A 69 3.72 16.09 -14.66
C LYS A 69 3.00 16.34 -15.98
N ALA A 70 3.02 15.36 -16.89
CA ALA A 70 2.34 15.42 -18.18
C ALA A 70 0.80 15.19 -18.08
N GLY A 71 0.28 14.94 -16.87
CA GLY A 71 -1.13 14.61 -16.67
C GLY A 71 -1.50 13.19 -17.12
N LEU A 72 -0.50 12.33 -17.33
CA LEU A 72 -0.70 10.91 -17.64
C LEU A 72 -0.92 10.10 -16.36
N TYR A 73 -1.61 8.98 -16.49
CA TYR A 73 -1.73 8.01 -15.42
C TYR A 73 -0.36 7.42 -15.08
N VAL A 74 0.02 7.48 -13.81
CA VAL A 74 1.18 6.73 -13.30
C VAL A 74 0.81 5.24 -13.25
N LEU A 75 1.73 4.37 -13.66
CA LEU A 75 1.52 2.92 -13.77
C LEU A 75 1.54 2.25 -12.39
N CYS A 76 0.58 2.56 -11.54
CA CYS A 76 0.46 2.04 -10.19
C CYS A 76 -0.84 1.24 -10.01
N SER A 77 -0.77 0.10 -9.33
CA SER A 77 -1.94 -0.72 -8.97
C SER A 77 -2.78 -0.13 -7.82
N GLU A 78 -2.23 0.85 -7.10
CA GLU A 78 -2.89 1.59 -6.03
C GLU A 78 -2.69 3.11 -6.23
N PRO A 79 -3.51 3.98 -5.61
CA PRO A 79 -3.35 5.43 -5.73
C PRO A 79 -1.96 5.91 -5.27
N ALA A 80 -1.13 6.34 -6.22
CA ALA A 80 0.17 6.90 -5.94
C ALA A 80 0.07 8.35 -5.47
N ARG A 81 0.86 8.69 -4.44
CA ARG A 81 1.11 10.07 -4.03
C ARG A 81 2.52 10.44 -4.45
N MET A 82 2.63 11.48 -5.24
CA MET A 82 3.91 11.97 -5.71
C MET A 82 4.08 13.43 -5.33
N ARG A 83 5.32 13.80 -5.00
CA ARG A 83 5.68 15.21 -4.89
C ARG A 83 5.55 15.85 -6.28
N TRP A 84 5.22 17.14 -6.28
CA TRP A 84 5.23 17.91 -7.52
C TRP A 84 6.65 18.32 -7.83
N PHE A 85 7.18 17.91 -8.98
CA PHE A 85 8.50 18.27 -9.44
C PHE A 85 8.43 19.30 -10.58
N ASP A 86 9.16 20.40 -10.44
CA ASP A 86 9.24 21.43 -11.49
C ASP A 86 10.13 21.01 -12.66
N SER A 87 11.15 20.21 -12.39
CA SER A 87 12.05 19.61 -13.37
C SER A 87 12.51 18.24 -12.89
N VAL A 88 12.80 17.35 -13.84
CA VAL A 88 13.43 16.04 -13.59
C VAL A 88 14.77 16.04 -14.30
N PHE A 89 15.85 15.94 -13.53
CA PHE A 89 17.22 15.85 -14.01
C PHE A 89 17.75 14.44 -13.82
N ALA A 90 18.53 13.97 -14.78
CA ALA A 90 19.09 12.64 -14.76
C ALA A 90 20.52 12.64 -15.29
N ASP A 91 21.41 11.99 -14.55
CA ASP A 91 22.68 11.45 -15.03
C ASP A 91 22.60 9.93 -14.90
N ILE A 92 22.11 9.29 -15.97
CA ILE A 92 21.85 7.84 -16.03
C ILE A 92 22.42 7.34 -17.36
N GLY A 93 23.51 6.57 -17.31
CA GLY A 93 24.22 6.09 -18.50
C GLY A 93 24.58 4.61 -18.40
N ASP A 94 24.63 3.93 -19.55
CA ASP A 94 25.20 2.59 -19.69
C ASP A 94 26.68 2.72 -20.04
N ASP A 95 27.56 2.26 -19.15
CA ASP A 95 29.01 2.30 -19.29
C ASP A 95 29.58 1.29 -20.32
N GLN A 96 28.81 0.94 -21.36
CA GLN A 96 29.15 -0.15 -22.29
C GLN A 96 29.66 0.28 -23.68
N SER A 97 30.10 1.53 -23.87
CA SER A 97 30.92 1.89 -25.03
C SER A 97 32.39 2.03 -24.66
N LEU A 98 33.16 0.95 -24.90
CA LEU A 98 34.61 0.82 -24.74
C LEU A 98 35.46 1.88 -25.51
N SER A 99 34.84 2.82 -26.23
CA SER A 99 35.52 3.81 -27.07
C SER A 99 35.77 5.18 -26.41
N GLN A 100 35.40 5.38 -25.14
CA GLN A 100 35.36 6.71 -24.51
C GLN A 100 35.85 6.77 -23.05
N SER A 101 36.83 5.96 -22.66
CA SER A 101 37.25 5.77 -21.26
C SER A 101 37.83 7.00 -20.51
N LEU A 102 38.11 8.12 -21.17
CA LEU A 102 38.42 9.42 -20.52
C LEU A 102 37.24 10.42 -20.55
N SER A 103 36.25 10.14 -21.40
CA SER A 103 35.10 10.98 -21.69
C SER A 103 33.88 10.67 -20.82
N THR A 104 33.90 9.59 -20.03
CA THR A 104 32.77 9.18 -19.17
C THR A 104 32.82 9.87 -17.81
N PHE A 105 33.89 9.73 -17.02
CA PHE A 105 33.97 10.39 -15.69
C PHE A 105 33.86 11.91 -15.77
N THR A 106 34.62 12.54 -16.67
CA THR A 106 34.55 13.99 -16.90
C THR A 106 33.20 14.42 -17.50
N GLY A 107 32.57 13.56 -18.30
CA GLY A 107 31.22 13.74 -18.81
C GLY A 107 30.17 13.74 -17.71
N HIS A 108 30.19 12.74 -16.82
CA HIS A 108 29.32 12.65 -15.64
C HIS A 108 29.49 13.88 -14.74
N LEU A 109 30.73 14.30 -14.46
CA LEU A 109 30.95 15.49 -13.64
C LEU A 109 30.43 16.77 -14.29
N ARG A 110 30.60 16.93 -15.60
CA ARG A 110 30.00 18.07 -16.33
C ARG A 110 28.48 18.02 -16.25
N GLN A 111 27.88 16.86 -16.49
CA GLN A 111 26.43 16.67 -16.39
C GLN A 111 25.92 16.99 -14.98
N ILE A 112 26.58 16.49 -13.93
CA ILE A 112 26.24 16.79 -12.54
C ILE A 112 26.37 18.28 -12.24
N SER A 113 27.44 18.94 -12.71
CA SER A 113 27.62 20.38 -12.57
C SER A 113 26.49 21.16 -13.25
N ASP A 114 26.09 20.75 -14.46
CA ASP A 114 24.99 21.37 -15.20
C ASP A 114 23.65 21.14 -14.48
N ILE A 115 23.41 19.94 -13.93
CA ILE A 115 22.24 19.64 -13.11
C ILE A 115 22.21 20.52 -11.87
N GLN A 116 23.32 20.63 -11.15
CA GLN A 116 23.42 21.42 -9.93
C GLN A 116 23.13 22.91 -10.21
N ALA A 117 23.64 23.45 -11.32
CA ALA A 117 23.42 24.84 -11.73
C ALA A 117 21.96 25.14 -12.13
N ASN A 118 21.23 24.15 -12.66
CA ASN A 118 19.86 24.33 -13.17
C ASN A 118 18.77 23.78 -12.25
N SER A 119 19.11 22.95 -11.27
CA SER A 119 18.15 22.34 -10.34
C SER A 119 17.61 23.38 -9.35
N THR A 120 16.35 23.21 -8.98
CA THR A 120 15.68 24.06 -7.99
C THR A 120 15.31 23.24 -6.75
N SER A 121 14.88 23.94 -5.70
CA SER A 121 14.31 23.33 -4.48
C SER A 121 13.02 22.51 -4.71
N GLN A 122 12.48 22.45 -5.93
CA GLN A 122 11.34 21.63 -6.33
C GLN A 122 11.71 20.56 -7.36
N SER A 123 12.98 20.38 -7.70
CA SER A 123 13.41 19.43 -8.72
C SER A 123 13.57 18.01 -8.19
N LEU A 124 13.46 17.03 -9.08
CA LEU A 124 13.89 15.65 -8.88
C LEU A 124 15.24 15.45 -9.58
N VAL A 125 16.24 14.93 -8.88
CA VAL A 125 17.56 14.60 -9.44
C VAL A 125 17.80 13.10 -9.33
N LEU A 126 18.23 12.47 -10.42
CA LEU A 126 18.53 11.03 -10.50
C LEU A 126 19.98 10.85 -10.91
N LEU A 127 20.80 10.24 -10.05
CA LEU A 127 22.24 10.04 -10.29
C LEU A 127 22.56 8.55 -10.24
N ASP A 128 23.05 7.98 -11.33
CA ASP A 128 23.46 6.58 -11.37
C ASP A 128 24.97 6.44 -11.13
N GLU A 129 25.36 5.47 -10.32
CA GLU A 129 26.74 5.13 -9.97
C GLU A 129 27.61 6.34 -9.55
N ILE A 130 27.09 7.17 -8.64
CA ILE A 130 27.80 8.37 -8.18
C ILE A 130 29.17 8.00 -7.57
N GLY A 131 30.20 8.70 -8.03
CA GLY A 131 31.59 8.49 -7.64
C GLY A 131 32.31 7.38 -8.40
N ALA A 132 31.68 6.72 -9.38
CA ALA A 132 32.33 5.72 -10.23
C ALA A 132 33.33 6.34 -11.23
N GLY A 133 34.12 5.49 -11.90
CA GLY A 133 34.99 5.91 -13.01
C GLY A 133 36.33 6.57 -12.64
N THR A 134 36.70 6.58 -11.36
CA THR A 134 37.99 7.10 -10.87
C THR A 134 38.53 6.25 -9.70
N ASN A 135 39.60 6.71 -9.04
CA ASN A 135 40.10 6.15 -7.80
C ASN A 135 38.96 6.04 -6.77
N PRO A 136 38.68 4.85 -6.20
CA PRO A 136 37.56 4.65 -5.27
C PRO A 136 37.50 5.64 -4.11
N LEU A 137 38.65 5.98 -3.50
CA LEU A 137 38.69 6.90 -2.37
C LEU A 137 38.34 8.34 -2.78
N GLU A 138 38.86 8.78 -3.92
CA GLU A 138 38.56 10.12 -4.46
C GLU A 138 37.11 10.20 -4.95
N GLY A 139 36.64 9.15 -5.64
CA GLY A 139 35.27 9.02 -6.13
C GLY A 139 34.26 9.02 -4.98
N ALA A 140 34.57 8.31 -3.88
CA ALA A 140 33.76 8.33 -2.68
C ALA A 140 33.71 9.74 -2.04
N ALA A 141 34.86 10.39 -1.85
CA ALA A 141 34.93 11.74 -1.28
C ALA A 141 34.14 12.76 -2.11
N LEU A 142 34.30 12.71 -3.44
CA LEU A 142 33.58 13.58 -4.35
C LEU A 142 32.08 13.29 -4.35
N GLY A 143 31.68 12.01 -4.38
CA GLY A 143 30.29 11.60 -4.30
C GLY A 143 29.60 12.05 -3.00
N MET A 144 30.28 11.93 -1.86
CA MET A 144 29.78 12.44 -0.58
C MET A 144 29.53 13.95 -0.64
N SER A 145 30.51 14.73 -1.09
CA SER A 145 30.39 16.19 -1.19
C SER A 145 29.29 16.64 -2.15
N ILE A 146 29.13 15.97 -3.29
CA ILE A 146 28.06 16.26 -4.26
C ILE A 146 26.68 16.01 -3.63
N LEU A 147 26.50 14.85 -2.97
CA LEU A 147 25.22 14.50 -2.37
C LEU A 147 24.86 15.42 -1.21
N GLU A 148 25.83 15.82 -0.37
CA GLU A 148 25.64 16.80 0.69
C GLU A 148 25.20 18.15 0.12
N SER A 149 25.82 18.60 -0.96
CA SER A 149 25.41 19.84 -1.62
C SER A 149 23.96 19.80 -2.12
N PHE A 150 23.53 18.65 -2.68
CA PHE A 150 22.13 18.46 -3.06
C PHE A 150 21.18 18.43 -1.87
N ALA A 151 21.60 17.87 -0.73
CA ALA A 151 20.79 17.81 0.48
C ALA A 151 20.54 19.19 1.10
N ASP A 152 21.56 20.04 1.16
CA ASP A 152 21.53 21.31 1.87
C ASP A 152 20.87 22.44 1.06
N ALA A 153 21.22 22.57 -0.22
CA ALA A 153 20.83 23.71 -1.05
C ALA A 153 20.24 23.31 -2.42
N GLY A 154 20.14 22.01 -2.70
CA GLY A 154 19.79 21.51 -4.03
C GLY A 154 18.32 21.14 -4.20
N ALA A 155 18.11 19.94 -4.71
CA ALA A 155 16.84 19.44 -5.20
C ALA A 155 15.85 19.12 -4.06
N LEU A 156 14.56 19.03 -4.40
CA LEU A 156 13.55 18.54 -3.45
C LEU A 156 13.81 17.09 -3.04
N LEU A 157 14.27 16.30 -4.02
CA LEU A 157 14.64 14.91 -3.85
C LEU A 157 15.75 14.56 -4.84
N THR A 158 16.85 14.01 -4.33
CA THR A 158 17.89 13.36 -5.12
C THR A 158 17.85 11.86 -4.83
N ILE A 159 17.78 11.04 -5.87
CA ILE A 159 17.93 9.58 -5.75
C ILE A 159 19.23 9.21 -6.44
N ALA A 160 20.16 8.64 -5.68
CA ALA A 160 21.47 8.26 -6.17
C ALA A 160 21.69 6.77 -6.01
N THR A 161 22.41 6.14 -6.94
CA THR A 161 22.91 4.77 -6.78
C THR A 161 24.42 4.78 -6.58
N THR A 162 24.96 3.86 -5.79
CA THR A 162 26.41 3.73 -5.63
C THR A 162 26.84 2.31 -5.29
N HIS A 163 28.10 2.01 -5.56
CA HIS A 163 28.81 0.82 -5.07
C HIS A 163 29.85 1.16 -4.00
N HIS A 164 30.07 2.44 -3.69
CA HIS A 164 31.05 2.89 -2.71
C HIS A 164 30.54 2.68 -1.28
N GLY A 165 31.37 2.08 -0.44
CA GLY A 165 31.03 1.73 0.94
C GLY A 165 30.88 2.96 1.84
N GLU A 166 31.71 3.95 1.62
CA GLU A 166 31.86 5.17 2.42
C GLU A 166 30.58 6.01 2.39
N LEU A 167 29.92 6.11 1.24
CA LEU A 167 28.69 6.88 1.07
C LEU A 167 27.52 6.33 1.90
N LYS A 168 27.55 5.04 2.26
CA LYS A 168 26.54 4.39 3.11
C LYS A 168 26.45 5.05 4.49
N THR A 169 27.49 5.77 4.92
CA THR A 169 27.56 6.39 6.24
C THR A 169 26.84 7.74 6.33
N LEU A 170 26.52 8.38 5.19
CA LEU A 170 25.93 9.73 5.14
C LEU A 170 24.60 9.82 5.91
N LYS A 171 23.77 8.76 5.83
CA LYS A 171 22.53 8.64 6.60
C LYS A 171 22.71 8.86 8.11
N TYR A 172 23.83 8.40 8.67
CA TYR A 172 24.07 8.49 10.12
C TYR A 172 24.59 9.85 10.55
N SER A 173 25.04 10.67 9.61
CA SER A 173 25.56 12.01 9.86
C SER A 173 24.53 13.11 9.56
N ASN A 174 23.56 12.86 8.69
CA ASN A 174 22.55 13.84 8.27
C ASN A 174 21.16 13.19 8.11
N GLU A 175 20.17 13.69 8.86
CA GLU A 175 18.79 13.16 8.85
C GLU A 175 18.04 13.33 7.51
N GLY A 176 18.54 14.19 6.63
CA GLY A 176 18.03 14.37 5.26
C GLY A 176 18.38 13.21 4.33
N PHE A 177 19.28 12.32 4.74
CA PHE A 177 19.70 11.16 3.98
C PHE A 177 18.95 9.90 4.42
N GLU A 178 18.59 9.08 3.45
CA GLU A 178 18.02 7.76 3.68
C GLU A 178 18.79 6.72 2.86
N ASN A 179 19.02 5.56 3.47
CA ASN A 179 19.65 4.43 2.80
C ASN A 179 18.57 3.45 2.36
N ALA A 180 18.77 2.88 1.20
CA ALA A 180 18.01 1.74 0.74
C ALA A 180 18.93 0.77 0.00
N CYS A 181 18.58 -0.50 0.00
CA CYS A 181 19.27 -1.47 -0.85
C CYS A 181 18.30 -2.30 -1.67
N MET A 182 18.75 -2.67 -2.87
CA MET A 182 18.02 -3.60 -3.73
C MET A 182 18.30 -5.03 -3.26
N GLU A 183 17.24 -5.74 -2.89
CA GLU A 183 17.33 -7.15 -2.53
C GLU A 183 17.74 -7.98 -3.75
N PHE A 184 18.70 -8.88 -3.51
CA PHE A 184 19.24 -9.77 -4.51
C PHE A 184 19.18 -11.21 -4.02
N ASP A 185 18.55 -12.08 -4.80
CA ASP A 185 18.54 -13.51 -4.51
C ASP A 185 19.89 -14.10 -4.94
N GLU A 186 20.75 -14.30 -3.96
CA GLU A 186 22.06 -14.87 -4.20
C GLU A 186 21.97 -16.32 -4.66
N ILE A 187 20.99 -17.09 -4.17
CA ILE A 187 20.77 -18.51 -4.50
C ILE A 187 20.54 -18.66 -5.99
N ASN A 188 19.60 -17.88 -6.52
CA ASN A 188 19.23 -17.95 -7.93
C ASN A 188 19.99 -16.96 -8.83
N LEU A 189 20.85 -16.11 -8.24
CA LEU A 189 21.57 -15.02 -8.91
C LEU A 189 20.65 -14.07 -9.68
N LYS A 190 19.52 -13.68 -9.08
CA LYS A 190 18.50 -12.84 -9.71
C LYS A 190 18.08 -11.67 -8.82
N PRO A 191 17.81 -10.48 -9.39
CA PRO A 191 17.17 -9.40 -8.64
C PRO A 191 15.76 -9.81 -8.23
N THR A 192 15.37 -9.49 -6.99
CA THR A 192 13.98 -9.63 -6.54
C THR A 192 13.18 -8.35 -6.77
N TYR A 193 13.86 -7.26 -7.15
CA TYR A 193 13.32 -5.92 -7.36
C TYR A 193 12.61 -5.34 -6.11
N LYS A 194 12.91 -5.86 -4.92
CA LYS A 194 12.45 -5.29 -3.66
C LYS A 194 13.47 -4.33 -3.09
N ILE A 195 12.97 -3.26 -2.45
CA ILE A 195 13.78 -2.27 -1.77
C ILE A 195 13.70 -2.51 -0.27
N LEU A 196 14.84 -2.77 0.37
CA LEU A 196 14.95 -2.82 1.83
C LEU A 196 15.25 -1.42 2.34
N TRP A 197 14.23 -0.78 2.91
CA TRP A 197 14.33 0.59 3.39
C TRP A 197 15.08 0.69 4.71
N GLY A 198 16.01 1.64 4.75
CA GLY A 198 16.77 2.01 5.93
C GLY A 198 18.07 1.23 6.14
N VAL A 199 18.37 0.27 5.26
CA VAL A 199 19.52 -0.62 5.34
C VAL A 199 20.41 -0.38 4.12
N PRO A 200 21.73 -0.19 4.29
CA PRO A 200 22.65 -0.16 3.16
C PRO A 200 22.89 -1.57 2.61
N GLY A 201 23.24 -1.66 1.33
CA GLY A 201 23.49 -2.90 0.60
C GLY A 201 24.95 -3.30 0.65
N ARG A 202 25.26 -4.59 0.73
CA ARG A 202 26.65 -5.10 0.66
C ARG A 202 27.21 -5.19 -0.77
N SER A 203 28.54 -5.18 -0.87
CA SER A 203 29.26 -5.44 -2.13
C SER A 203 29.54 -6.94 -2.27
N ASN A 204 28.71 -7.67 -3.00
CA ASN A 204 28.72 -9.15 -3.00
C ASN A 204 29.66 -9.81 -4.04
N ALA A 205 30.67 -9.11 -4.54
CA ALA A 205 31.43 -9.54 -5.71
C ALA A 205 32.12 -10.90 -5.52
N ILE A 206 32.74 -11.14 -4.37
CA ILE A 206 33.47 -12.40 -4.08
C ILE A 206 32.50 -13.58 -3.99
N ASN A 207 31.34 -13.43 -3.34
CA ASN A 207 30.37 -14.52 -3.20
C ASN A 207 29.66 -14.81 -4.52
N ILE A 208 29.42 -13.78 -5.35
CA ILE A 208 28.92 -13.96 -6.71
C ILE A 208 29.96 -14.73 -7.53
N ALA A 209 31.25 -14.38 -7.45
CA ALA A 209 32.31 -15.10 -8.14
C ALA A 209 32.39 -16.58 -7.70
N GLU A 210 32.18 -16.88 -6.42
CA GLU A 210 32.09 -18.25 -5.90
C GLU A 210 30.97 -19.05 -6.58
N ARG A 211 29.78 -18.45 -6.69
CA ARG A 211 28.62 -19.09 -7.35
C ARG A 211 28.80 -19.25 -8.86
N LEU A 212 29.57 -18.36 -9.49
CA LEU A 212 29.96 -18.47 -10.90
C LEU A 212 31.07 -19.51 -11.14
N GLY A 213 31.58 -20.15 -10.09
CA GLY A 213 32.53 -21.26 -10.18
C GLY A 213 34.00 -20.85 -10.15
N LEU A 214 34.33 -19.64 -9.65
CA LEU A 214 35.73 -19.23 -9.47
C LEU A 214 36.43 -20.19 -8.49
N PRO A 215 37.68 -20.65 -8.77
CA PRO A 215 38.38 -21.56 -7.88
C PRO A 215 38.51 -21.06 -6.44
N LYS A 216 38.24 -21.95 -5.47
CA LYS A 216 38.29 -21.65 -4.02
C LYS A 216 39.61 -21.04 -3.55
N LEU A 217 40.72 -21.42 -4.18
CA LEU A 217 42.04 -20.86 -3.87
C LEU A 217 42.09 -19.36 -4.16
N ILE A 218 41.59 -18.94 -5.34
CA ILE A 218 41.54 -17.52 -5.74
C ILE A 218 40.61 -16.75 -4.81
N LEU A 219 39.44 -17.31 -4.48
CA LEU A 219 38.48 -16.68 -3.58
C LEU A 219 39.04 -16.48 -2.17
N HIS A 220 39.76 -17.49 -1.66
CA HIS A 220 40.42 -17.40 -0.37
C HIS A 220 41.48 -16.29 -0.35
N ASP A 221 42.29 -16.20 -1.40
CA ASP A 221 43.32 -15.16 -1.50
C ASP A 221 42.69 -13.77 -1.69
N ALA A 222 41.61 -13.66 -2.46
CA ALA A 222 40.84 -12.42 -2.60
C ALA A 222 40.24 -11.95 -1.27
N ARG A 223 39.69 -12.86 -0.46
CA ARG A 223 39.17 -12.53 0.90
C ARG A 223 40.28 -12.05 1.83
N LYS A 224 41.49 -12.61 1.73
CA LYS A 224 42.65 -12.13 2.49
C LYS A 224 43.08 -10.72 2.08
N LEU A 225 43.11 -10.45 0.77
CA LEU A 225 43.48 -9.14 0.23
C LEU A 225 42.44 -8.06 0.52
N TYR A 226 41.15 -8.41 0.55
CA TYR A 226 40.07 -7.48 0.90
C TYR A 226 40.19 -6.92 2.33
N GLY A 227 40.89 -7.65 3.21
CA GLY A 227 41.17 -7.23 4.57
C GLY A 227 40.03 -7.53 5.54
N ALA A 228 40.38 -7.74 6.81
CA ALA A 228 39.43 -8.11 7.86
C ALA A 228 38.42 -7.00 8.17
N ALA A 229 38.86 -5.74 8.20
CA ALA A 229 37.99 -4.61 8.58
C ALA A 229 36.84 -4.39 7.58
N SER A 230 37.11 -4.42 6.28
CA SER A 230 36.07 -4.29 5.24
C SER A 230 35.12 -5.49 5.25
N ALA A 231 35.66 -6.71 5.47
CA ALA A 231 34.85 -7.92 5.58
C ALA A 231 33.92 -7.90 6.82
N GLU A 232 34.40 -7.40 7.96
CA GLU A 232 33.59 -7.25 9.18
C GLU A 232 32.42 -6.29 8.99
N ILE A 233 32.62 -5.15 8.32
CA ILE A 233 31.55 -4.19 8.01
C ILE A 233 30.50 -4.82 7.10
N ASP A 234 30.93 -5.49 6.03
CA ASP A 234 30.01 -6.16 5.10
C ASP A 234 29.24 -7.32 5.76
N GLU A 235 29.83 -8.01 6.74
CA GLU A 235 29.15 -9.05 7.52
C GLU A 235 28.06 -8.45 8.43
N VAL A 236 28.35 -7.34 9.11
CA VAL A 236 27.34 -6.61 9.90
C VAL A 236 26.20 -6.10 9.01
N ILE A 237 26.53 -5.58 7.82
CA ILE A 237 25.51 -5.18 6.84
C ILE A 237 24.66 -6.37 6.42
N PHE A 238 25.27 -7.53 6.18
CA PHE A 238 24.55 -8.76 5.83
C PHE A 238 23.58 -9.22 6.93
N GLU A 239 24.02 -9.21 8.19
CA GLU A 239 23.14 -9.52 9.32
C GLU A 239 21.95 -8.54 9.39
N LEU A 240 22.19 -7.25 9.13
CA LEU A 240 21.16 -6.23 9.11
C LEU A 240 20.16 -6.41 7.94
N GLU A 241 20.65 -6.75 6.74
CA GLU A 241 19.83 -7.09 5.58
C GLU A 241 18.92 -8.29 5.89
N LYS A 242 19.51 -9.38 6.40
CA LYS A 242 18.78 -10.61 6.73
C LYS A 242 17.74 -10.36 7.82
N PHE A 243 18.13 -9.65 8.88
CA PHE A 243 17.20 -9.27 9.94
C PHE A 243 16.02 -8.45 9.40
N LYS A 244 16.29 -7.50 8.50
CA LYS A 244 15.25 -6.68 7.87
C LYS A 244 14.28 -7.52 7.04
N GLN A 245 14.80 -8.44 6.23
CA GLN A 245 14.00 -9.38 5.44
C GLN A 245 13.10 -10.25 6.33
N ASP A 246 13.66 -10.83 7.40
CA ASP A 246 12.93 -11.66 8.34
C ASP A 246 11.81 -10.86 9.03
N VAL A 247 12.11 -9.63 9.47
CA VAL A 247 11.10 -8.73 10.06
C VAL A 247 9.98 -8.42 9.05
N GLU A 248 10.30 -8.11 7.79
CA GLU A 248 9.28 -7.84 6.78
C GLU A 248 8.39 -9.05 6.50
N LYS A 249 8.99 -10.25 6.48
CA LYS A 249 8.27 -11.52 6.36
C LYS A 249 7.32 -11.74 7.54
N TYR A 250 7.80 -11.60 8.78
CA TYR A 250 6.98 -11.76 9.98
C TYR A 250 5.85 -10.72 10.05
N VAL A 251 6.11 -9.47 9.66
CA VAL A 251 5.07 -8.43 9.58
C VAL A 251 4.00 -8.83 8.57
N HIS A 252 4.39 -9.36 7.42
CA HIS A 252 3.42 -9.80 6.40
C HIS A 252 2.59 -11.00 6.87
N GLU A 253 3.23 -12.01 7.49
CA GLU A 253 2.54 -13.15 8.08
C GLU A 253 1.57 -12.72 9.18
N ALA A 254 1.99 -11.84 10.08
CA ALA A 254 1.15 -11.30 11.14
C ALA A 254 -0.07 -10.54 10.59
N GLN A 255 0.12 -9.74 9.53
CA GLN A 255 -0.98 -9.07 8.84
C GLN A 255 -1.97 -10.06 8.21
N HIS A 256 -1.47 -11.12 7.58
CA HIS A 256 -2.29 -12.17 7.01
C HIS A 256 -3.12 -12.89 8.08
N PHE A 257 -2.49 -13.30 9.19
CA PHE A 257 -3.22 -13.91 10.32
C PHE A 257 -4.23 -12.97 10.96
N LEU A 258 -3.92 -11.68 11.07
CA LEU A 258 -4.85 -10.68 11.59
C LEU A 258 -6.09 -10.53 10.68
N MET A 259 -5.90 -10.59 9.35
CA MET A 259 -7.00 -10.55 8.39
C MET A 259 -7.88 -11.80 8.50
N LEU A 260 -7.25 -12.98 8.55
CA LEU A 260 -7.96 -14.26 8.72
C LEU A 260 -8.74 -14.30 10.04
N SER A 261 -8.13 -13.82 11.14
CA SER A 261 -8.78 -13.74 12.45
C SER A 261 -10.02 -12.83 12.42
N LYS A 262 -9.95 -11.69 11.74
CA LYS A 262 -11.11 -10.78 11.57
C LYS A 262 -12.24 -11.44 10.78
N ASP A 263 -11.93 -12.06 9.65
CA ASP A 263 -12.94 -12.75 8.82
C ASP A 263 -13.60 -13.91 9.60
N LEU A 264 -12.82 -14.71 10.32
CA LEU A 264 -13.35 -15.77 11.17
C LEU A 264 -14.22 -15.21 12.31
N HIS A 265 -13.80 -14.11 12.93
CA HIS A 265 -14.56 -13.43 13.97
C HIS A 265 -15.92 -12.93 13.44
N GLU A 266 -15.95 -12.31 12.26
CA GLU A 266 -17.20 -11.89 11.61
C GLU A 266 -18.13 -13.06 11.31
N LYS A 267 -17.58 -14.18 10.81
CA LYS A 267 -18.35 -15.42 10.58
C LYS A 267 -18.93 -15.99 11.87
N LEU A 268 -18.15 -16.02 12.95
CA LEU A 268 -18.62 -16.48 14.27
C LEU A 268 -19.75 -15.59 14.81
N LEU A 269 -19.60 -14.26 14.70
CA LEU A 269 -20.66 -13.32 15.08
C LEU A 269 -21.94 -13.54 14.25
N HIS A 270 -21.81 -13.82 12.96
CA HIS A 270 -22.95 -14.13 12.10
C HIS A 270 -23.67 -15.42 12.53
N VAL A 271 -22.91 -16.48 12.82
CA VAL A 271 -23.46 -17.76 13.32
C VAL A 271 -24.13 -17.58 14.68
N GLN A 272 -23.50 -16.83 15.60
CA GLN A 272 -24.06 -16.54 16.91
C GLN A 272 -25.39 -15.78 16.82
N ARG A 273 -25.48 -14.78 15.92
CA ARG A 273 -26.75 -14.06 15.64
C ARG A 273 -27.82 -15.00 15.10
N LYS A 274 -27.46 -15.92 14.19
CA LYS A 274 -28.40 -16.92 13.67
C LYS A 274 -28.88 -17.88 14.76
N LEU A 275 -27.99 -18.38 15.62
CA LEU A 275 -28.35 -19.29 16.71
C LEU A 275 -29.24 -18.62 17.75
N THR A 276 -28.92 -17.39 18.14
CA THR A 276 -29.75 -16.61 19.08
C THR A 276 -31.13 -16.31 18.49
N GLY A 277 -31.22 -15.95 17.21
CA GLY A 277 -32.49 -15.77 16.49
C GLY A 277 -33.33 -17.04 16.41
N HIS A 278 -32.72 -18.17 16.03
CA HIS A 278 -33.42 -19.47 16.04
C HIS A 278 -33.89 -19.85 17.46
N GLY A 279 -33.08 -19.60 18.47
CA GLY A 279 -33.43 -19.83 19.88
C GLY A 279 -34.65 -19.01 20.33
N SER A 280 -34.71 -17.72 19.98
CA SER A 280 -35.89 -16.89 20.25
C SER A 280 -37.13 -17.37 19.48
N ASP A 281 -36.97 -17.78 18.22
CA ASP A 281 -38.09 -18.26 17.40
C ASP A 281 -38.68 -19.55 17.95
N LEU A 282 -37.83 -20.51 18.35
CA LEU A 282 -38.28 -21.74 19.01
C LEU A 282 -39.02 -21.43 20.32
N ARG A 283 -38.51 -20.50 21.13
CA ARG A 283 -39.17 -20.06 22.36
C ARG A 283 -40.54 -19.44 22.08
N HIS A 284 -40.64 -18.57 21.07
CA HIS A 284 -41.90 -17.96 20.67
C HIS A 284 -42.91 -19.01 20.17
N LYS A 285 -42.48 -19.96 19.32
CA LYS A 285 -43.35 -21.06 18.86
C LYS A 285 -43.86 -21.92 20.03
N LYS A 286 -42.97 -22.32 20.94
CA LYS A 286 -43.33 -23.11 22.12
C LYS A 286 -44.28 -22.35 23.04
N MET A 287 -44.05 -21.05 23.25
CA MET A 287 -44.93 -20.20 24.07
C MET A 287 -46.33 -20.07 23.45
N ARG A 288 -46.44 -19.93 22.12
CA ARG A 288 -47.74 -19.90 21.43
C ARG A 288 -48.50 -21.21 21.63
N GLN A 289 -47.84 -22.37 21.44
CA GLN A 289 -48.45 -23.68 21.65
C GLN A 289 -48.93 -23.87 23.10
N ILE A 290 -48.13 -23.47 24.09
CA ILE A 290 -48.53 -23.52 25.50
C ILE A 290 -49.74 -22.63 25.75
N SER A 291 -49.74 -21.40 25.21
CA SER A 291 -50.86 -20.47 25.37
C SER A 291 -52.15 -21.00 24.72
N GLU A 292 -52.05 -21.64 23.56
CA GLU A 292 -53.17 -22.25 22.84
C GLU A 292 -53.73 -23.45 23.61
N LEU A 293 -52.87 -24.38 24.05
CA LEU A 293 -53.26 -25.50 24.91
C LEU A 293 -53.91 -25.02 26.21
N ALA A 294 -53.36 -23.98 26.85
CA ALA A 294 -53.93 -23.39 28.04
C ALA A 294 -55.30 -22.75 27.77
N SER A 295 -55.50 -22.14 26.60
CA SER A 295 -56.79 -21.59 26.17
C SER A 295 -57.85 -22.68 25.99
N VAL A 296 -57.49 -23.77 25.31
CA VAL A 296 -58.36 -24.94 25.12
C VAL A 296 -58.69 -25.63 26.45
N ALA A 297 -57.71 -25.76 27.34
CA ALA A 297 -57.93 -26.30 28.68
C ALA A 297 -58.91 -25.42 29.47
N ARG A 298 -58.73 -24.09 29.46
CA ARG A 298 -59.62 -23.13 30.11
C ARG A 298 -61.05 -23.20 29.57
N SER A 299 -61.23 -23.23 28.24
CA SER A 299 -62.57 -23.31 27.64
C SER A 299 -63.27 -24.63 27.96
N THR A 300 -62.52 -25.73 27.95
CA THR A 300 -63.05 -27.06 28.29
C THR A 300 -63.45 -27.15 29.76
N LEU A 301 -62.62 -26.61 30.66
CA LEU A 301 -62.92 -26.50 32.09
C LEU A 301 -64.19 -25.68 32.32
N HIS A 302 -64.28 -24.51 31.68
CA HIS A 302 -65.44 -23.61 31.78
C HIS A 302 -66.72 -24.29 31.28
N ARG A 303 -66.65 -25.01 30.15
CA ARG A 303 -67.77 -25.80 29.61
C ARG A 303 -68.22 -26.89 30.57
N LYS A 304 -67.28 -27.68 31.14
CA LYS A 304 -67.64 -28.71 32.13
C LYS A 304 -68.23 -28.11 33.40
N LEU A 305 -67.69 -26.99 33.88
CA LEU A 305 -68.24 -26.25 35.03
C LEU A 305 -69.67 -25.76 34.77
N GLN A 306 -69.95 -25.24 33.57
CA GLN A 306 -71.31 -24.85 33.18
C GLN A 306 -72.25 -26.06 33.11
N GLN A 307 -71.80 -27.20 32.59
CA GLN A 307 -72.60 -28.44 32.58
C GLN A 307 -72.92 -28.90 33.99
N TYR A 308 -71.92 -28.95 34.89
CA TYR A 308 -72.16 -29.27 36.31
C TYR A 308 -73.13 -28.30 36.99
N ARG A 309 -73.02 -26.99 36.72
CA ARG A 309 -73.95 -25.98 37.25
C ARG A 309 -75.37 -26.10 36.68
N ALA A 310 -75.51 -26.47 35.41
CA ALA A 310 -76.81 -26.71 34.79
C ALA A 310 -77.47 -27.98 35.33
N SER A 311 -76.70 -29.06 35.51
CA SER A 311 -77.15 -30.30 36.15
C SER A 311 -77.50 -30.08 37.63
N ALA A 312 -76.78 -29.24 38.35
CA ALA A 312 -77.09 -28.86 39.73
C ALA A 312 -78.32 -27.92 39.84
N ARG A 313 -78.65 -27.16 38.78
CA ARG A 313 -79.85 -26.31 38.72
C ARG A 313 -81.12 -27.08 38.36
N GLN A 314 -81.03 -28.22 37.69
CA GLN A 314 -82.20 -29.07 37.43
C GLN A 314 -82.71 -29.82 38.67
N THR A 315 -81.95 -29.83 39.77
CA THR A 315 -82.35 -30.48 41.02
C THR A 315 -83.09 -29.58 42.02
N PHE A 316 -83.37 -28.30 41.70
CA PHE A 316 -84.09 -27.42 42.65
C PHE A 316 -85.06 -26.43 41.96
N LEU A 317 -86.34 -26.54 42.31
CA LEU A 317 -87.38 -25.49 42.23
C LEU A 317 -87.69 -24.97 43.65
N PRO A 318 -88.20 -23.73 43.81
CA PRO A 318 -87.93 -22.88 44.97
C PRO A 318 -89.02 -22.89 46.05
N ALA A 319 -88.65 -22.66 47.30
CA ALA A 319 -89.58 -22.21 48.35
C ALA A 319 -88.87 -21.44 49.47
N GLY A 320 -89.33 -20.20 49.70
CA GLY A 320 -89.64 -19.66 51.03
C GLY A 320 -88.51 -19.06 51.89
N PRO A 321 -88.74 -17.92 52.57
CA PRO A 321 -87.70 -17.08 53.19
C PRO A 321 -87.39 -17.51 54.63
N ASP A 322 -86.16 -17.24 55.11
CA ASP A 322 -85.95 -16.49 56.36
C ASP A 322 -84.47 -16.36 56.79
N THR A 323 -84.17 -15.16 57.30
CA THR A 323 -83.10 -14.77 58.26
C THR A 323 -81.62 -14.70 57.83
N SER A 324 -81.07 -13.49 57.96
CA SER A 324 -79.67 -13.03 57.88
C SER A 324 -78.88 -13.22 59.21
N PRO A 325 -77.59 -12.84 59.33
CA PRO A 325 -76.34 -13.29 58.66
C PRO A 325 -75.31 -13.84 59.71
N PRO A 326 -74.05 -14.17 59.37
CA PRO A 326 -73.00 -13.14 59.45
C PRO A 326 -71.90 -13.23 58.37
N GLN A 327 -71.28 -12.07 58.14
CA GLN A 327 -70.07 -11.85 57.36
C GLN A 327 -68.83 -12.26 58.17
N THR A 328 -67.84 -12.86 57.50
CA THR A 328 -66.42 -12.75 57.87
C THR A 328 -65.59 -12.60 56.60
N PRO A 329 -64.80 -11.51 56.45
CA PRO A 329 -63.83 -11.40 55.38
C PRO A 329 -62.52 -12.04 55.81
N VAL A 330 -62.04 -13.05 55.10
CA VAL A 330 -60.62 -13.44 55.20
C VAL A 330 -59.85 -12.59 54.20
N ASN A 331 -59.33 -11.49 54.73
CA ASN A 331 -58.26 -10.71 54.15
C ASN A 331 -56.94 -11.42 54.48
N ILE A 332 -56.18 -11.86 53.48
CA ILE A 332 -54.75 -12.13 53.65
C ILE A 332 -54.01 -11.18 52.70
N GLN A 333 -53.52 -10.12 53.32
CA GLN A 333 -52.43 -9.30 52.83
C GLN A 333 -51.08 -10.01 53.06
N GLN A 334 -50.13 -9.64 52.20
CA GLN A 334 -48.68 -9.60 52.40
C GLN A 334 -47.87 -10.91 52.33
N SER A 335 -46.96 -10.97 51.34
CA SER A 335 -45.54 -10.60 51.53
C SER A 335 -44.82 -10.71 50.16
N THR A 336 -44.44 -9.62 49.49
CA THR A 336 -43.13 -8.93 49.56
C THR A 336 -41.88 -9.81 49.51
N ALA A 337 -41.24 -9.84 48.33
CA ALA A 337 -39.79 -9.74 48.09
C ALA A 337 -39.65 -9.54 46.55
N GLY A 338 -39.16 -8.41 46.01
CA GLY A 338 -37.76 -7.97 46.09
C GLY A 338 -36.88 -8.97 45.30
N SER A 339 -36.23 -8.67 44.18
CA SER A 339 -35.48 -7.46 43.88
C SER A 339 -34.87 -7.47 42.46
N ASN A 340 -34.84 -6.27 41.88
CA ASN A 340 -33.77 -5.64 41.08
C ASN A 340 -33.45 -6.12 39.66
N VAL A 341 -34.02 -5.38 38.69
CA VAL A 341 -33.50 -5.19 37.33
C VAL A 341 -32.56 -3.98 37.36
N LEU A 342 -31.29 -4.18 36.99
CA LEU A 342 -30.34 -3.11 36.69
C LEU A 342 -30.40 -2.77 35.20
N THR A 343 -30.98 -1.61 34.89
CA THR A 343 -30.85 -0.90 33.62
C THR A 343 -29.46 -0.26 33.54
N VAL A 344 -28.73 -0.52 32.46
CA VAL A 344 -27.51 0.22 32.09
C VAL A 344 -27.79 0.98 30.80
N GLU A 345 -27.88 2.30 30.92
CA GLU A 345 -27.83 3.26 29.81
C GLU A 345 -26.41 3.35 29.26
N ILE A 346 -26.24 3.29 27.94
CA ILE A 346 -25.00 3.69 27.26
C ILE A 346 -25.31 4.95 26.44
N LYS A 347 -24.72 6.07 26.86
CA LYS A 347 -24.80 7.38 26.20
C LYS A 347 -23.99 7.36 24.90
N SER A 348 -24.63 7.79 23.81
CA SER A 348 -23.99 8.15 22.53
C SER A 348 -23.61 9.63 22.54
N THR A 349 -22.35 9.95 22.23
CA THR A 349 -21.91 11.32 21.92
C THR A 349 -21.09 11.33 20.63
N THR A 350 -21.69 11.91 19.58
CA THR A 350 -21.04 12.71 18.53
C THR A 350 -20.58 14.05 19.16
N THR A 351 -19.54 14.82 18.76
CA THR A 351 -19.18 15.36 17.43
C THR A 351 -17.83 16.13 17.52
N GLU A 352 -17.09 16.16 16.40
CA GLU A 352 -16.29 17.27 15.81
C GLU A 352 -14.91 17.76 16.33
N ALA A 353 -13.93 17.80 15.40
CA ALA A 353 -13.22 19.03 14.98
C ALA A 353 -12.24 18.77 13.82
N VAL A 354 -12.50 19.34 12.64
CA VAL A 354 -11.61 19.42 11.46
C VAL A 354 -10.80 20.71 11.54
N LYS A 355 -9.47 20.64 11.34
CA LYS A 355 -8.61 21.80 11.05
C LYS A 355 -7.84 21.60 9.73
N ARG A 356 -7.94 22.60 8.84
CA ARG A 356 -7.11 22.92 7.64
C ARG A 356 -5.63 23.10 8.07
N SER A 357 -4.54 23.00 7.28
CA SER A 357 -4.20 22.80 5.86
C SER A 357 -2.66 22.73 5.75
N SER A 358 -2.09 22.01 4.77
CA SER A 358 -0.74 22.28 4.22
C SER A 358 -0.71 21.92 2.72
N PRO A 359 -0.05 22.72 1.85
CA PRO A 359 -0.11 22.53 0.40
C PRO A 359 0.96 21.53 -0.11
N GLY A 360 0.69 20.86 -1.23
CA GLY A 360 1.73 20.25 -2.07
C GLY A 360 1.74 18.71 -2.22
N THR A 361 0.63 18.00 -2.05
CA THR A 361 0.57 16.56 -2.42
C THR A 361 -0.59 16.32 -3.37
N ILE A 362 -0.28 15.93 -4.60
CA ILE A 362 -1.27 15.53 -5.60
C ILE A 362 -1.48 14.02 -5.48
N THR A 363 -2.75 13.61 -5.39
CA THR A 363 -3.14 12.19 -5.40
C THR A 363 -3.56 11.85 -6.83
N TYR A 364 -2.94 10.84 -7.42
CA TYR A 364 -3.26 10.37 -8.77
C TYR A 364 -4.19 9.15 -8.67
N ASN A 365 -5.26 9.12 -9.47
CA ASN A 365 -6.22 8.02 -9.47
C ASN A 365 -5.71 6.84 -10.30
N CYS A 366 -5.74 5.62 -9.72
CA CYS A 366 -5.46 4.36 -10.41
C CYS A 366 -6.66 3.91 -11.25
N LEU A 367 -6.43 3.38 -12.46
CA LEU A 367 -7.47 2.81 -13.30
C LEU A 367 -7.74 1.36 -12.85
N LYS A 368 -8.90 1.13 -12.24
CA LYS A 368 -9.47 -0.22 -12.03
C LYS A 368 -10.42 -0.48 -13.21
N CYS A 369 -10.09 -1.45 -14.07
CA CYS A 369 -11.03 -1.90 -15.09
C CYS A 369 -12.10 -2.77 -14.41
N SER A 370 -13.31 -2.23 -14.22
CA SER A 370 -14.45 -2.98 -13.68
C SER A 370 -15.45 -3.30 -14.78
N LEU A 371 -15.62 -4.60 -15.08
CA LEU A 371 -16.85 -5.13 -15.68
C LEU A 371 -17.89 -5.35 -14.57
N GLN A 372 -19.15 -5.05 -14.89
CA GLN A 372 -20.28 -4.73 -14.01
C GLN A 372 -20.73 -5.83 -13.01
N GLY A 373 -21.29 -5.38 -11.88
CA GLY A 373 -22.15 -6.23 -11.01
C GLY A 373 -22.48 -5.68 -9.61
N SER A 374 -23.38 -4.68 -9.53
CA SER A 374 -24.33 -4.35 -8.45
C SER A 374 -23.97 -4.41 -6.93
N ASN A 375 -24.19 -3.25 -6.30
CA ASN A 375 -24.71 -2.96 -4.94
C ASN A 375 -23.86 -3.11 -3.65
N HIS A 376 -23.81 -1.95 -2.94
CA HIS A 376 -23.66 -1.69 -1.50
C HIS A 376 -22.28 -1.38 -0.86
N PHE A 377 -22.07 -0.07 -0.66
CA PHE A 377 -21.64 0.68 0.54
C PHE A 377 -20.49 0.21 1.49
N LEU A 378 -19.52 1.15 1.61
CA LEU A 378 -18.73 1.62 2.78
C LEU A 378 -17.58 0.79 3.40
N SER A 379 -16.38 1.39 3.29
CA SER A 379 -15.46 1.77 4.37
C SER A 379 -14.22 0.91 4.73
N LEU A 380 -13.05 1.58 4.66
CA LEU A 380 -11.80 1.44 5.44
C LEU A 380 -10.93 0.18 5.25
N LYS A 381 -9.74 0.34 4.65
CA LYS A 381 -8.41 0.37 5.35
C LYS A 381 -7.21 0.33 4.40
N VAL A 382 -6.15 0.96 4.90
CA VAL A 382 -4.72 0.94 4.51
C VAL A 382 -4.30 -0.35 3.80
N GLN A 383 -3.66 -0.22 2.64
CA GLN A 383 -2.84 -1.25 2.00
C GLN A 383 -1.99 -0.60 0.87
N ARG A 384 -1.17 -1.38 0.19
CA ARG A 384 0.30 -1.30 0.15
C ARG A 384 0.67 -1.13 -1.33
N VAL A 385 1.51 -0.15 -1.66
CA VAL A 385 1.86 0.23 -3.05
C VAL A 385 2.28 -1.01 -3.86
N ARG A 386 1.89 -1.08 -5.13
CA ARG A 386 2.38 -2.04 -6.14
C ARG A 386 2.30 -1.32 -7.49
N VAL A 387 3.33 -1.35 -8.32
CA VAL A 387 3.42 -0.61 -9.60
C VAL A 387 3.34 -1.57 -10.78
N GLU A 388 2.15 -1.74 -11.37
CA GLU A 388 1.96 -2.63 -12.53
C GLU A 388 2.00 -1.83 -13.84
N CYS A 389 2.95 -2.16 -14.71
CA CYS A 389 3.05 -1.59 -16.05
C CYS A 389 2.20 -2.39 -17.05
N LEU A 390 1.14 -1.76 -17.59
CA LEU A 390 0.49 -2.21 -18.83
C LEU A 390 -0.08 -1.01 -19.59
N TRP A 391 0.26 -0.86 -20.87
CA TRP A 391 -0.33 0.11 -21.79
C TRP A 391 -1.52 -0.53 -22.53
N LEU A 392 -2.67 0.15 -22.55
CA LEU A 392 -3.72 -0.07 -23.53
C LEU A 392 -4.13 1.29 -24.11
N VAL A 393 -3.68 1.55 -25.34
CA VAL A 393 -4.18 2.63 -26.19
C VAL A 393 -5.55 2.20 -26.70
N THR A 394 -6.61 2.95 -26.41
CA THR A 394 -7.83 2.92 -27.22
C THR A 394 -8.22 4.33 -27.67
N SER A 395 -8.14 4.47 -28.99
CA SER A 395 -8.61 5.49 -29.93
C SER A 395 -9.48 6.64 -29.40
N PHE A 396 -9.03 7.88 -29.60
CA PHE A 396 -9.89 9.08 -29.66
C PHE A 396 -10.09 9.52 -31.11
N LYS A 397 -11.34 9.58 -31.58
CA LYS A 397 -11.71 10.30 -32.81
C LYS A 397 -11.80 11.79 -32.49
N PHE A 398 -10.98 12.61 -33.15
CA PHE A 398 -11.14 14.06 -33.22
C PHE A 398 -11.78 14.45 -34.55
N HIS A 399 -12.75 15.38 -34.51
CA HIS A 399 -13.24 16.09 -35.70
C HIS A 399 -12.39 17.34 -35.97
N PRO A 400 -12.25 17.78 -37.24
CA PRO A 400 -11.19 18.71 -37.65
C PRO A 400 -11.68 20.16 -37.69
N TRP A 401 -10.91 21.08 -37.10
CA TRP A 401 -10.93 22.51 -37.47
C TRP A 401 -9.49 23.01 -37.54
N GLY A 402 -9.09 23.54 -38.71
CA GLY A 402 -7.76 24.08 -39.00
C GLY A 402 -7.58 25.54 -38.53
N PRO A 403 -6.66 26.30 -39.15
CA PRO A 403 -5.25 26.28 -38.80
C PRO A 403 -4.77 27.60 -38.15
N GLY A 404 -3.75 27.47 -37.30
CA GLY A 404 -2.75 28.52 -37.07
C GLY A 404 -3.02 29.49 -35.92
N GLN A 405 -2.49 29.17 -34.73
CA GLN A 405 -1.47 29.95 -34.00
C GLN A 405 -1.31 29.36 -32.59
N LEU A 406 -0.06 29.21 -32.17
CA LEU A 406 0.36 28.40 -31.02
C LEU A 406 0.82 29.34 -29.91
N PHE A 407 -0.06 29.61 -28.95
CA PHE A 407 0.23 30.07 -27.59
C PHE A 407 -1.00 29.76 -26.73
N LEU A 408 -0.83 29.05 -25.61
CA LEU A 408 -1.91 28.93 -24.62
C LEU A 408 -1.34 29.11 -23.21
N THR A 409 -1.34 30.38 -22.80
CA THR A 409 -1.65 30.75 -21.43
C THR A 409 -3.18 30.90 -21.27
N TRP A 410 -3.66 30.60 -20.07
CA TRP A 410 -4.57 31.43 -19.27
C TRP A 410 -6.01 30.95 -18.95
N ASN A 411 -6.31 31.12 -17.65
CA ASN A 411 -7.48 31.67 -16.96
C ASN A 411 -8.92 31.48 -17.47
N HIS A 412 -9.70 30.89 -16.56
CA HIS A 412 -10.91 31.40 -15.90
C HIS A 412 -12.07 32.03 -16.72
N LEU A 413 -13.24 31.44 -16.43
CA LEU A 413 -14.59 32.01 -16.22
C LEU A 413 -15.62 31.93 -17.36
N LYS A 414 -16.71 31.23 -16.96
CA LYS A 414 -18.15 31.55 -17.06
C LYS A 414 -18.99 30.99 -18.21
N GLU A 415 -19.94 30.16 -17.76
CA GLU A 415 -21.37 30.08 -18.13
C GLU A 415 -21.72 29.81 -19.61
N ARG A 416 -22.23 28.61 -19.88
CA ARG A 416 -23.65 28.25 -19.66
C ARG A 416 -23.81 26.78 -19.32
#